data_AF-T1BCU8-F1
#
_entry.id   AF-T1BCU8-F1
#
_cell.length_a   1.000
_cell.length_b   1.000
_cell.length_c   1.000
_cell.angle_alpha   90.00
_cell.angle_beta   90.00
_cell.angle_gamma   90.00
#
_symmetry.space_group_name_H-M   'P 1'
#
loop_
_entity.id
_entity.type
_entity.pdbx_description
1 polymer ?
#
loop_
_entity_poly.entity_id
_entity_poly.type
_entity_poly.pdbx_seq_one_letter_code
_entity_poly.pdbx_strand_id
1 'polypeptide(L)'
;MLGDHVELDVGTGAVHTAPAHGLEDFALGRRYGLELDDLIDPQGRFRPNVEHLAGLGIFAAGDAIQHLLENHGTLLNRAEWQHSYPHCWRHKTPVIFRATSQWFIPLEEGTLRSRSIEAIATVRWHPEWGLARMAQMVENRPDWCISRQRIWGVPLALWVHDETGALHPRSAELLEALAERIEQD
;
A
#
# COMPACT_ATOMS: atom_id res chain seq x y z
N MET A 1 0.85 14.25 17.85
CA MET A 1 1.37 12.95 17.38
C MET A 1 2.88 13.09 17.26
N LEU A 2 3.64 12.10 17.72
CA LEU A 2 5.11 12.08 17.56
C LEU A 2 5.47 11.02 16.52
N GLY A 3 6.21 11.43 15.49
CA GLY A 3 6.73 10.55 14.44
C GLY A 3 8.24 10.52 14.50
N ASP A 4 8.81 9.33 14.71
CA ASP A 4 10.26 9.14 14.83
C ASP A 4 11.00 9.31 13.48
N HIS A 5 10.26 9.46 12.37
CA HIS A 5 10.78 9.67 11.02
C HIS A 5 10.95 11.16 10.64
N VAL A 6 10.61 12.08 11.54
CA VAL A 6 10.66 13.52 11.27
C VAL A 6 12.07 14.03 11.53
N GLU A 7 12.73 14.49 10.46
CA GLU A 7 14.04 15.14 10.53
C GLU A 7 13.92 16.67 10.59
N LEU A 8 14.96 17.34 11.10
CA LEU A 8 14.98 18.81 11.28
C LEU A 8 15.68 19.56 10.13
N ASP A 9 16.24 18.84 9.16
CA ASP A 9 17.00 19.39 8.05
C ASP A 9 16.12 19.81 6.86
N VAL A 10 14.87 19.35 6.80
CA VAL A 10 13.92 19.64 5.71
C VAL A 10 12.56 20.10 6.27
N GLY A 11 12.00 21.15 5.64
CA GLY A 11 10.68 21.66 5.98
C GLY A 11 10.67 22.45 7.29
N THR A 12 9.71 22.15 8.17
CA THR A 12 9.46 22.93 9.40
C THR A 12 9.69 22.14 10.69
N GLY A 13 10.11 20.87 10.58
CA GLY A 13 10.11 19.93 11.71
C GLY A 13 8.71 19.47 12.15
N ALA A 14 7.66 19.84 11.42
CA ALA A 14 6.30 19.35 11.59
C ALA A 14 5.77 18.83 10.25
N VAL A 15 5.39 17.55 10.21
CA VAL A 15 4.98 16.86 8.98
C VAL A 15 3.47 16.59 9.02
N HIS A 16 2.77 16.98 7.96
CA HIS A 16 1.37 16.61 7.75
C HIS A 16 1.29 15.10 7.48
N THR A 17 0.33 14.42 8.11
CA THR A 17 0.14 12.97 7.98
C THR A 17 -1.18 12.68 7.26
N ALA A 18 -1.10 11.91 6.17
CA ALA A 18 -2.23 11.38 5.42
C ALA A 18 -2.09 9.85 5.29
N PRO A 19 -2.69 9.05 6.21
CA PRO A 19 -2.45 7.60 6.29
C PRO A 19 -2.75 6.82 5.01
N ALA A 20 -3.65 7.31 4.16
CA ALA A 20 -3.99 6.67 2.90
C ALA A 20 -2.94 6.88 1.78
N HIS A 21 -1.94 7.75 1.98
CA HIS A 21 -1.07 8.26 0.92
C HIS A 21 0.44 8.25 1.24
N GLY A 22 0.85 7.57 2.32
CA GLY A 22 2.26 7.39 2.66
C GLY A 22 2.47 6.15 3.53
N LEU A 23 3.63 5.49 3.42
CA LEU A 23 3.89 4.28 4.20
C LEU A 23 4.12 4.61 5.68
N GLU A 24 4.96 5.60 5.94
CA GLU A 24 5.24 6.11 7.29
C GLU A 24 3.97 6.69 7.90
N ASP A 25 3.19 7.42 7.10
CA ASP A 25 1.89 7.98 7.49
C ASP A 25 0.88 6.89 7.84
N PHE A 26 0.84 5.80 7.07
CA PHE A 26 -0.02 4.65 7.35
C PHE A 26 0.36 4.00 8.67
N ALA A 27 1.64 3.72 8.89
CA ALA A 27 2.14 3.10 10.11
C ALA A 27 1.86 3.99 11.35
N LEU A 28 2.10 5.29 11.21
CA LEU A 28 1.84 6.27 12.26
C LEU A 28 0.34 6.41 12.52
N GLY A 29 -0.47 6.50 11.46
CA GLY A 29 -1.93 6.55 11.53
C GLY A 29 -2.50 5.35 12.27
N ARG A 30 -2.04 4.13 11.95
CA ARG A 30 -2.45 2.94 12.72
C ARG A 30 -2.05 3.00 14.18
N ARG A 31 -0.82 3.44 14.49
CA ARG A 31 -0.31 3.54 15.88
C ARG A 31 -1.19 4.46 16.74
N TYR A 32 -1.70 5.54 16.15
CA TYR A 32 -2.52 6.53 16.84
C TYR A 32 -4.04 6.38 16.59
N GLY A 33 -4.47 5.35 15.86
CA GLY A 33 -5.89 5.09 15.58
C GLY A 33 -6.55 6.12 14.67
N LEU A 34 -5.81 6.69 13.71
CA LEU A 34 -6.36 7.61 12.71
C LEU A 34 -7.21 6.86 11.68
N GLU A 35 -8.26 7.53 11.21
CA GLU A 35 -9.11 7.01 10.13
C GLU A 35 -8.35 6.99 8.80
N LEU A 36 -8.73 6.03 7.95
CA LEU A 36 -8.17 5.83 6.62
C LEU A 36 -9.16 6.34 5.58
N ASP A 37 -8.98 7.59 5.18
CA ASP A 37 -9.83 8.22 4.18
C ASP A 37 -9.38 7.87 2.75
N ASP A 38 -10.15 7.03 2.05
CA ASP A 38 -9.93 6.75 0.63
C ASP A 38 -10.55 7.84 -0.25
N LEU A 39 -9.88 8.99 -0.34
CA LEU A 39 -10.38 10.19 -1.05
C LEU A 39 -10.26 10.11 -2.57
N ILE A 40 -9.40 9.24 -3.09
CA ILE A 40 -9.03 9.17 -4.51
C ILE A 40 -9.54 7.86 -5.11
N ASP A 41 -10.14 7.90 -6.30
CA ASP A 41 -10.60 6.71 -7.00
C ASP A 41 -9.47 5.99 -7.77
N PRO A 42 -9.70 4.77 -8.32
CA PRO A 42 -8.72 4.06 -9.14
C PRO A 42 -8.25 4.80 -10.41
N GLN A 43 -8.99 5.82 -10.86
CA GLN A 43 -8.66 6.65 -12.01
C GLN A 43 -7.80 7.86 -11.63
N GLY A 44 -7.47 8.02 -10.34
CA GLY A 44 -6.65 9.13 -9.85
C GLY A 44 -7.44 10.43 -9.75
N ARG A 45 -8.75 10.35 -9.49
CA ARG A 45 -9.64 11.51 -9.29
C ARG A 45 -10.19 11.53 -7.87
N PHE A 46 -10.44 12.72 -7.35
CA PHE A 46 -11.13 12.87 -6.07
C PHE A 46 -12.56 12.34 -6.17
N ARG A 47 -12.98 11.58 -5.16
CA ARG A 47 -14.32 10.99 -5.07
C ARG A 47 -15.40 12.08 -4.93
N PRO A 48 -16.67 11.80 -5.27
CA PRO A 48 -17.75 12.78 -5.23
C PRO A 48 -18.02 13.41 -3.85
N ASN A 49 -17.66 12.72 -2.78
CA ASN A 49 -17.82 13.19 -1.40
C ASN A 49 -16.73 14.17 -0.95
N VAL A 50 -15.68 14.40 -1.76
CA VAL A 50 -14.63 15.37 -1.43
C VAL A 50 -15.06 16.74 -1.92
N GLU A 51 -15.57 17.55 -1.00
CA GLU A 51 -16.04 18.91 -1.29
C GLU A 51 -14.95 19.75 -1.99
N HIS A 52 -15.36 20.60 -2.92
CA HIS A 52 -14.52 21.46 -3.77
C HIS A 52 -13.57 20.76 -4.76
N LEU A 53 -13.24 19.48 -4.56
CA LEU A 53 -12.29 18.74 -5.40
C LEU A 53 -12.93 17.59 -6.18
N ALA A 54 -14.20 17.26 -5.91
CA ALA A 54 -14.94 16.17 -6.54
C ALA A 54 -14.71 16.07 -8.06
N GLY A 55 -14.25 14.91 -8.52
CA GLY A 55 -14.02 14.58 -9.92
C GLY A 55 -12.72 15.15 -10.53
N LEU A 56 -12.01 16.06 -9.84
CA LEU A 56 -10.73 16.57 -10.31
C LEU A 56 -9.65 15.50 -10.25
N GLY A 57 -8.75 15.50 -11.24
CA GLY A 57 -7.56 14.65 -11.21
C GLY A 57 -6.53 15.18 -10.21
N ILE A 58 -5.84 14.30 -9.50
CA ILE A 58 -4.89 14.64 -8.43
C ILE A 58 -3.86 15.73 -8.80
N PHE A 59 -3.32 15.70 -10.01
CA PHE A 59 -2.32 16.68 -10.45
C PHE A 59 -2.95 18.02 -10.88
N ALA A 60 -4.20 18.02 -11.34
CA ALA A 60 -4.93 19.25 -11.67
C ALA A 60 -5.53 19.93 -10.43
N ALA A 61 -5.70 19.18 -9.34
CA ALA A 61 -6.26 19.70 -8.10
C ALA A 61 -5.31 20.66 -7.35
N GLY A 62 -4.02 20.71 -7.69
CA GLY A 62 -3.04 21.57 -7.01
C GLY A 62 -3.46 23.04 -6.98
N ASP A 63 -3.87 23.58 -8.14
CA ASP A 63 -4.33 24.97 -8.24
C ASP A 63 -5.62 25.21 -7.45
N ALA A 64 -6.55 24.25 -7.45
CA ALA A 64 -7.80 24.34 -6.70
C ALA A 64 -7.53 24.34 -5.18
N ILE A 65 -6.65 23.45 -4.70
CA ILE A 65 -6.24 23.38 -3.30
C ILE A 65 -5.57 24.68 -2.87
N GLN A 66 -4.69 25.23 -3.72
CA GLN A 66 -4.03 26.50 -3.41
C GLN A 66 -5.05 27.64 -3.23
N HIS A 67 -5.97 27.82 -4.17
CA HIS A 67 -6.99 28.87 -4.05
C HIS A 67 -7.86 28.69 -2.81
N LEU A 68 -8.18 27.44 -2.43
CA LEU A 68 -8.90 27.16 -1.18
C LEU A 68 -8.08 27.66 0.03
N LEU A 69 -6.82 27.28 0.13
CA LEU A 69 -5.95 27.70 1.24
C LEU A 69 -5.77 29.22 1.31
N GLU A 70 -5.70 29.91 0.16
CA GLU A 70 -5.66 31.37 0.07
C GLU A 70 -6.95 32.01 0.55
N ASN A 71 -8.11 31.54 0.07
CA ASN A 71 -9.42 32.04 0.46
C ASN A 71 -9.71 31.86 1.95
N HIS A 72 -9.18 30.79 2.55
CA HIS A 72 -9.28 30.53 3.99
C HIS A 72 -8.20 31.24 4.82
N GLY A 73 -7.23 31.92 4.20
CA GLY A 73 -6.15 32.61 4.89
C GLY A 73 -5.16 31.68 5.61
N THR A 74 -5.11 30.41 5.23
CA THR A 74 -4.24 29.38 5.85
C THR A 74 -2.96 29.13 5.06
N LEU A 75 -2.80 29.72 3.86
CA LEU A 75 -1.56 29.64 3.10
C LEU A 75 -0.52 30.63 3.65
N LEU A 76 0.51 30.10 4.33
CA LEU A 76 1.58 30.92 4.91
C LEU A 76 2.70 31.25 3.92
N ASN A 77 3.05 30.30 3.05
CA ASN A 77 4.12 30.44 2.08
C ASN A 77 3.88 29.53 0.87
N ARG A 78 4.34 29.96 -0.31
CA ARG A 78 4.36 29.17 -1.54
C ARG A 78 5.74 29.29 -2.18
N ALA A 79 6.32 28.14 -2.53
CA ALA A 79 7.54 28.06 -3.31
C ALA A 79 7.44 26.91 -4.31
N GLU A 80 8.07 27.06 -5.47
CA GLU A 80 8.25 25.97 -6.42
C GLU A 80 9.57 25.25 -6.13
N TRP A 81 9.57 23.92 -6.21
CA TRP A 81 10.73 23.11 -5.88
C TRP A 81 10.93 22.00 -6.90
N GLN A 82 12.17 21.83 -7.35
CA GLN A 82 12.54 20.72 -8.23
C GLN A 82 13.14 19.59 -7.40
N HIS A 83 12.56 18.40 -7.50
CA HIS A 83 13.04 17.22 -6.81
C HIS A 83 12.81 15.95 -7.63
N SER A 84 13.38 14.84 -7.15
CA SER A 84 13.09 13.52 -7.70
C SER A 84 11.67 13.09 -7.28
N TYR A 85 10.87 12.66 -8.25
CA TYR A 85 9.51 12.16 -8.03
C TYR A 85 9.35 10.76 -8.65
N PRO A 86 8.66 9.81 -8.00
CA PRO A 86 8.51 8.46 -8.52
C PRO A 86 7.67 8.43 -9.80
N HIS A 87 8.15 7.70 -10.81
CA HIS A 87 7.46 7.51 -12.08
C HIS A 87 7.34 6.02 -12.40
N CYS A 88 6.24 5.64 -13.05
CA CYS A 88 6.05 4.30 -13.58
C CYS A 88 7.18 3.98 -14.56
N TRP A 89 7.99 2.97 -14.28
CA TRP A 89 9.14 2.64 -15.13
C TRP A 89 8.77 2.32 -16.58
N ARG A 90 7.54 1.82 -16.82
CA ARG A 90 7.01 1.48 -18.14
C ARG A 90 6.37 2.67 -18.85
N HIS A 91 5.40 3.33 -18.20
CA HIS A 91 4.61 4.40 -18.83
C HIS A 91 5.21 5.79 -18.66
N LYS A 92 6.23 5.95 -17.81
CA LYS A 92 6.89 7.22 -17.48
C LYS A 92 5.95 8.29 -16.93
N THR A 93 4.79 7.87 -16.40
CA THR A 93 3.84 8.76 -15.73
C THR A 93 4.13 8.81 -14.22
N PRO A 94 3.88 9.94 -13.55
CA PRO A 94 3.98 10.03 -12.10
C PRO A 94 3.11 8.97 -11.40
N VAL A 95 3.55 8.50 -10.23
CA VAL A 95 2.77 7.56 -9.39
C VAL A 95 2.57 8.14 -7.99
N ILE A 96 1.50 7.70 -7.33
CA ILE A 96 1.18 8.06 -5.95
C ILE A 96 1.02 6.82 -5.10
N PHE A 97 1.16 6.98 -3.78
CA PHE A 97 0.75 5.97 -2.82
C PHE A 97 -0.76 6.06 -2.57
N ARG A 98 -1.41 4.90 -2.56
CA ARG A 98 -2.80 4.74 -2.17
C ARG A 98 -2.95 3.49 -1.31
N ALA A 99 -3.56 3.64 -0.15
CA ALA A 99 -4.05 2.51 0.62
C ALA A 99 -5.19 1.83 -0.15
N THR A 100 -5.03 0.54 -0.40
CA THR A 100 -6.05 -0.28 -1.06
C THR A 100 -6.15 -1.60 -0.32
N SER A 101 -7.34 -2.18 -0.29
CA SER A 101 -7.53 -3.53 0.25
C SER A 101 -6.74 -4.53 -0.60
N GLN A 102 -5.86 -5.29 0.03
CA GLN A 102 -5.02 -6.29 -0.61
C GLN A 102 -4.99 -7.56 0.27
N TRP A 103 -4.69 -8.69 -0.36
CA TRP A 103 -4.55 -9.98 0.30
C TRP A 103 -3.09 -10.22 0.64
N PHE A 104 -2.84 -10.58 1.89
CA PHE A 104 -1.51 -10.84 2.42
C PHE A 104 -1.42 -12.23 3.02
N ILE A 105 -0.26 -12.85 2.88
CA ILE A 105 0.14 -13.99 3.71
C ILE A 105 0.95 -13.42 4.88
N PRO A 106 0.56 -13.69 6.14
CA PRO A 106 1.28 -13.17 7.29
C PRO A 106 2.64 -13.85 7.42
N LEU A 107 3.70 -13.04 7.53
CA LEU A 107 5.05 -13.48 7.87
C LEU A 107 5.42 -13.05 9.30
N GLU A 108 4.86 -11.95 9.79
CA GLU A 108 5.11 -11.46 11.15
C GLU A 108 4.35 -12.26 12.20
N GLU A 109 3.03 -12.42 12.01
CA GLU A 109 2.14 -13.05 12.99
C GLU A 109 1.90 -14.55 12.70
N GLY A 110 2.91 -15.26 12.19
CA GLY A 110 2.78 -16.65 11.77
C GLY A 110 4.05 -17.49 11.88
N THR A 111 3.95 -18.76 11.50
CA THR A 111 5.08 -19.71 11.52
C THR A 111 5.86 -19.77 10.21
N LEU A 112 5.39 -19.08 9.16
CA LEU A 112 5.99 -19.19 7.84
C LEU A 112 7.43 -18.66 7.82
N ARG A 113 7.71 -17.54 8.49
CA ARG A 113 9.06 -16.96 8.55
C ARG A 113 10.03 -17.90 9.26
N SER A 114 9.69 -18.37 10.46
CA SER A 114 10.56 -19.28 11.24
C SER A 114 10.80 -20.60 10.50
N ARG A 115 9.75 -21.24 9.99
CA ARG A 115 9.88 -22.47 9.19
C ARG A 115 10.73 -22.28 7.93
N SER A 116 10.63 -21.10 7.30
CA SER A 116 11.45 -20.78 6.13
C SER A 116 12.93 -20.61 6.50
N ILE A 117 13.23 -19.97 7.63
CA ILE A 117 14.60 -19.81 8.15
C ILE A 117 15.20 -21.19 8.51
N GLU A 118 14.43 -22.04 9.19
CA GLU A 118 14.84 -23.42 9.49
C GLU A 118 15.12 -24.21 8.20
N ALA A 119 14.24 -24.10 7.20
CA ALA A 119 14.44 -24.77 5.92
C ALA A 119 15.70 -24.26 5.20
N ILE A 120 15.95 -22.94 5.18
CA ILE A 120 17.16 -22.32 4.59
C ILE A 120 18.44 -22.93 5.16
N ALA A 121 18.46 -23.25 6.46
CA ALA A 121 19.63 -23.85 7.11
C ALA A 121 19.92 -25.29 6.66
N THR A 122 18.92 -26.00 6.11
CA THR A 122 19.07 -27.39 5.62
C THR A 122 19.47 -27.49 4.14
N VAL A 123 19.35 -26.37 3.41
CA VAL A 123 19.70 -26.30 1.97
C VAL A 123 21.21 -26.21 1.78
N ARG A 124 21.73 -26.89 0.76
CA ARG A 124 23.14 -26.75 0.36
C ARG A 124 23.30 -25.54 -0.57
N TRP A 125 24.00 -24.51 -0.10
CA TRP A 125 24.19 -23.25 -0.82
C TRP A 125 25.47 -23.25 -1.66
N HIS A 126 25.37 -22.81 -2.90
CA HIS A 126 26.50 -22.58 -3.79
C HIS A 126 26.32 -21.23 -4.50
N PRO A 127 27.14 -20.21 -4.19
CA PRO A 127 28.19 -20.16 -3.15
C PRO A 127 27.63 -20.09 -1.71
N GLU A 128 28.47 -20.42 -0.71
CA GLU A 128 28.06 -20.53 0.70
C GLU A 128 27.46 -19.26 1.30
N TRP A 129 27.94 -18.07 0.89
CA TRP A 129 27.41 -16.79 1.37
C TRP A 129 25.94 -16.57 1.01
N GLY A 130 25.40 -17.33 0.06
CA GLY A 130 23.99 -17.30 -0.32
C GLY A 130 23.04 -17.57 0.85
N LEU A 131 23.47 -18.41 1.81
CA LEU A 131 22.70 -18.70 3.03
C LEU A 131 22.40 -17.42 3.80
N ALA A 132 23.45 -16.68 4.17
CA ALA A 132 23.32 -15.47 4.98
C ALA A 132 22.44 -14.43 4.28
N ARG A 133 22.62 -14.27 2.96
CA ARG A 133 21.80 -13.33 2.16
C ARG A 133 20.32 -13.72 2.15
N MET A 134 20.01 -15.00 1.99
CA MET A 134 18.62 -15.48 1.94
C MET A 134 17.97 -15.46 3.32
N ALA A 135 18.71 -15.84 4.37
CA ALA A 135 18.24 -15.74 5.75
C ALA A 135 17.91 -14.29 6.11
N GLN A 136 18.82 -13.34 5.86
CA GLN A 136 18.60 -11.92 6.12
C GLN A 136 17.42 -11.34 5.32
N MET A 137 17.26 -11.77 4.06
CA MET A 137 16.12 -11.38 3.23
C MET A 137 14.78 -11.84 3.85
N VAL A 138 14.70 -13.09 4.33
CA VAL A 138 13.46 -13.65 4.90
C VAL A 138 13.17 -13.09 6.30
N GLU A 139 14.21 -12.87 7.11
CA GLU A 139 14.10 -12.34 8.46
C GLU A 139 13.44 -10.96 8.48
N ASN A 140 13.85 -10.06 7.57
CA ASN A 140 13.34 -8.70 7.49
C ASN A 140 12.17 -8.55 6.50
N ARG A 141 11.61 -9.66 6.00
CA ARG A 141 10.55 -9.60 5.00
C ARG A 141 9.22 -9.25 5.67
N PRO A 142 8.51 -8.20 5.21
CA PRO A 142 7.16 -7.92 5.68
C PRO A 142 6.17 -8.95 5.15
N ASP A 143 4.92 -8.85 5.60
CA ASP A 143 3.82 -9.65 5.09
C ASP A 143 3.75 -9.66 3.57
N TRP A 144 3.49 -10.84 3.01
CA TRP A 144 3.59 -11.04 1.57
C TRP A 144 2.26 -10.69 0.91
N CYS A 145 2.21 -9.51 0.28
CA CYS A 145 1.10 -9.13 -0.59
C CYS A 145 1.02 -10.06 -1.82
N ILE A 146 -0.03 -10.87 -1.92
CA ILE A 146 -0.25 -11.84 -3.00
C ILE A 146 -1.25 -11.35 -4.05
N SER A 147 -2.11 -10.37 -3.75
CA SER A 147 -3.07 -9.83 -4.72
C SER A 147 -2.43 -8.83 -5.67
N ARG A 148 -2.87 -8.85 -6.93
CA ARG A 148 -2.45 -7.89 -7.96
C ARG A 148 -3.67 -7.50 -8.80
N GLN A 149 -3.80 -6.22 -9.14
CA GLN A 149 -4.85 -5.71 -10.02
C GLN A 149 -4.44 -5.92 -11.48
N ARG A 150 -4.38 -7.18 -11.92
CA ARG A 150 -3.99 -7.59 -13.28
C ARG A 150 -4.95 -8.66 -13.79
N ILE A 151 -5.20 -8.63 -15.10
CA ILE A 151 -6.06 -9.61 -15.78
C ILE A 151 -5.27 -10.91 -16.06
N TRP A 152 -3.98 -10.79 -16.36
CA TRP A 152 -3.13 -11.95 -16.63
C TRP A 152 -2.54 -12.51 -15.32
N GLY A 153 -2.92 -13.73 -14.97
CA GLY A 153 -2.47 -14.45 -13.78
C GLY A 153 -3.51 -15.47 -13.31
N VAL A 154 -3.20 -16.18 -12.23
CA VAL A 154 -4.17 -17.06 -11.56
C VAL A 154 -5.06 -16.20 -10.65
N PRO A 155 -6.39 -16.16 -10.85
CA PRO A 155 -7.29 -15.43 -9.98
C PRO A 155 -7.23 -15.96 -8.54
N LEU A 156 -7.33 -15.07 -7.55
CA LEU A 156 -7.52 -15.51 -6.17
C LEU A 156 -8.93 -16.08 -6.01
N ALA A 157 -9.02 -17.34 -5.61
CA ALA A 157 -10.27 -18.07 -5.38
C ALA A 157 -10.95 -17.64 -4.07
N LEU A 158 -11.29 -16.35 -3.97
CA LEU A 158 -11.87 -15.74 -2.80
C LEU A 158 -13.18 -15.05 -3.19
N TRP A 159 -14.21 -15.28 -2.39
CA TRP A 159 -15.52 -14.64 -2.52
C TRP A 159 -15.72 -13.74 -1.30
N VAL A 160 -16.10 -12.50 -1.56
CA VAL A 160 -16.36 -11.50 -0.53
C VAL A 160 -17.72 -10.88 -0.74
N HIS A 161 -18.31 -10.37 0.34
CA HIS A 161 -19.51 -9.55 0.25
C HIS A 161 -19.17 -8.17 -0.32
N ASP A 162 -19.94 -7.68 -1.28
CA ASP A 162 -19.62 -6.45 -2.02
C ASP A 162 -19.55 -5.21 -1.12
N GLU A 163 -20.43 -5.09 -0.13
CA GLU A 163 -20.46 -3.93 0.78
C GLU A 163 -19.50 -4.05 1.97
N THR A 164 -19.47 -5.20 2.66
CA THR A 164 -18.72 -5.35 3.91
C THR A 164 -17.29 -5.85 3.70
N GLY A 165 -16.98 -6.40 2.53
CA GLY A 165 -15.70 -7.07 2.26
C GLY A 165 -15.49 -8.36 3.04
N ALA A 166 -16.48 -8.82 3.82
CA ALA A 166 -16.38 -10.05 4.60
C ALA A 166 -16.24 -11.27 3.69
N LEU A 167 -15.36 -12.20 4.05
CA LEU A 167 -15.21 -13.48 3.35
C LEU A 167 -16.51 -14.29 3.39
N HIS A 168 -16.81 -14.95 2.28
CA HIS A 168 -17.96 -15.83 2.18
C HIS A 168 -17.85 -17.01 3.19
N PRO A 169 -18.91 -17.36 3.94
CA PRO A 169 -18.83 -18.41 4.98
C PRO A 169 -18.36 -19.78 4.48
N ARG A 170 -18.60 -20.09 3.20
CA ARG A 170 -18.18 -21.34 2.54
C ARG A 170 -16.88 -21.20 1.73
N SER A 171 -16.01 -20.24 2.06
CA SER A 171 -14.77 -19.99 1.29
C SER A 171 -13.92 -21.24 1.07
N ALA A 172 -13.72 -22.08 2.09
CA ALA A 172 -12.90 -23.29 1.98
C ALA A 172 -13.49 -24.31 1.00
N GLU A 173 -14.80 -24.57 1.08
CA GLU A 173 -15.52 -25.48 0.17
C GLU A 173 -15.47 -24.98 -1.28
N LEU A 174 -15.70 -23.68 -1.50
CA LEU A 174 -15.67 -23.08 -2.84
C LEU A 174 -14.28 -23.10 -3.46
N LEU A 175 -13.24 -22.90 -2.65
CA LEU A 175 -11.85 -22.98 -3.10
C LEU A 175 -11.51 -24.41 -3.55
N GLU A 176 -11.88 -25.42 -2.77
CA GLU A 176 -11.68 -26.83 -3.12
C GLU A 176 -12.43 -27.20 -4.40
N ALA A 177 -13.71 -26.85 -4.48
CA ALA A 177 -14.54 -27.14 -5.65
C ALA A 177 -14.02 -26.46 -6.93
N LEU A 178 -13.38 -25.29 -6.82
CA LEU A 178 -12.72 -24.64 -7.94
C LEU A 178 -11.43 -25.37 -8.32
N ALA A 179 -10.62 -25.78 -7.34
CA ALA A 179 -9.39 -26.52 -7.58
C ALA A 179 -9.66 -27.83 -8.33
N GLU A 180 -10.67 -28.60 -7.91
CA GLU A 180 -11.10 -29.84 -8.58
C GLU A 180 -11.53 -29.61 -10.04
N ARG A 181 -12.20 -28.48 -10.33
CA ARG A 181 -12.62 -28.15 -11.70
C ARG A 181 -11.43 -27.78 -12.58
N ILE A 182 -10.48 -27.02 -12.05
CA ILE A 182 -9.26 -26.63 -12.78
C ILE A 182 -8.39 -27.86 -13.09
N GLU A 183 -8.36 -28.86 -12.20
CA GLU A 183 -7.58 -30.08 -12.42
C GLU A 183 -8.15 -30.97 -13.55
N GLN A 184 -9.45 -30.83 -13.85
CA GLN A 184 -10.13 -31.62 -14.89
C GLN A 184 -9.97 -31.04 -16.31
N ASP A 185 -9.58 -29.77 -16.43
CA ASP A 185 -9.36 -29.04 -17.70
C ASP A 185 -7.91 -29.18 -18.20
#